data_AF-Z9JX78-F1
#
_entry.id   AF-Z9JX78-F1
#
_cell.length_a   1.000
_cell.length_b   1.000
_cell.length_c   1.000
_cell.angle_alpha   90.00
_cell.angle_beta   90.00
_cell.angle_gamma   90.00
#
_symmetry.space_group_name_H-M   'P 1'
#
loop_
_entity.id
_entity.type
_entity.pdbx_description
1 polymer ?
#
loop_
_entity_poly.entity_id
_entity_poly.type
_entity_poly.pdbx_seq_one_letter_code
_entity_poly.pdbx_strand_id
1 'polypeptide(L)'
;MADSSIGPRRGTHLVIAGAVGALVCLLGAWIWLSGGSLTSSPRLADLVSDNPNLGTPLEVTDTYCAAEIGCVEAWSTDLGVYMEFDSRAEAEHWGTIFGGDGAQWERFVLDGRGKDLEGDRRIFAVQILLQYDGI
;
A
#
# COMPACT_ATOMS: atom_id res chain seq x y z
N MET A 1 56.67 38.73 -14.77
CA MET A 1 55.66 37.86 -15.38
C MET A 1 55.16 36.95 -14.29
N ALA A 2 53.86 37.03 -13.99
CA ALA A 2 53.21 36.23 -12.96
C ALA A 2 53.09 34.77 -13.44
N ASP A 3 53.31 33.82 -12.55
CA ASP A 3 52.61 32.54 -12.63
C ASP A 3 52.08 32.18 -11.25
N SER A 4 50.76 31.99 -11.22
CA SER A 4 49.92 31.92 -10.04
C SER A 4 49.76 30.46 -9.66
N SER A 5 50.38 30.05 -8.57
CA SER A 5 50.11 28.74 -7.96
C SER A 5 48.69 28.74 -7.36
N ILE A 6 47.73 28.24 -8.15
CA ILE A 6 46.39 27.88 -7.67
C ILE A 6 46.55 26.62 -6.83
N GLY A 7 46.88 26.80 -5.55
CA GLY A 7 46.79 25.74 -4.55
C GLY A 7 45.31 25.39 -4.32
N PRO A 8 44.92 24.10 -4.28
CA PRO A 8 43.55 23.71 -3.99
C PRO A 8 43.19 24.18 -2.57
N ARG A 9 42.28 25.15 -2.49
CA ARG A 9 41.77 25.68 -1.24
C ARG A 9 41.03 24.55 -0.51
N ARG A 10 41.69 23.90 0.45
CA ARG A 10 41.11 22.88 1.35
C ARG A 10 39.77 23.30 1.96
N GLY A 11 39.50 24.60 2.06
CA GLY A 11 38.24 25.14 2.60
C GLY A 11 37.00 24.88 1.73
N THR A 12 37.10 24.84 0.39
CA THR A 12 35.92 24.70 -0.48
C THR A 12 35.34 23.29 -0.46
N HIS A 13 36.17 22.25 -0.31
CA HIS A 13 35.70 20.86 -0.21
C HIS A 13 34.93 20.58 1.09
N LEU A 14 35.31 21.24 2.18
CA LEU A 14 34.64 21.12 3.49
C LEU A 14 33.24 21.76 3.50
N VAL A 15 33.08 22.90 2.83
CA VAL A 15 31.79 23.59 2.73
C VAL A 15 30.81 22.81 1.84
N ILE A 16 31.29 22.25 0.73
CA ILE A 16 30.47 21.44 -0.17
C ILE A 16 30.03 20.13 0.50
N ALA A 17 30.94 19.46 1.22
CA ALA A 17 30.61 18.24 1.96
C ALA A 17 29.57 18.49 3.07
N GLY A 18 29.69 19.61 3.80
CA GLY A 18 28.72 20.01 4.81
C GLY A 18 27.33 20.31 4.23
N ALA A 19 27.28 21.00 3.08
CA ALA A 19 26.03 21.33 2.41
C ALA A 19 25.29 20.09 1.88
N VAL A 20 26.01 19.14 1.30
CA VAL A 20 25.43 17.87 0.81
C VAL A 20 24.92 17.02 1.98
N GLY A 21 25.69 16.93 3.07
CA GLY A 21 25.27 16.21 4.27
C GLY A 21 23.98 16.78 4.88
N ALA A 22 23.88 18.10 4.99
CA ALA A 22 22.67 18.77 5.47
C ALA A 22 21.46 18.51 4.56
N LEU A 23 21.65 18.54 3.24
CA LEU A 23 20.56 18.29 2.28
C LEU A 23 20.04 16.85 2.38
N VAL A 24 20.94 15.86 2.50
CA VAL A 24 20.56 14.44 2.65
C VAL A 24 19.83 14.21 3.97
N CYS A 25 20.27 14.83 5.07
CA CYS A 25 19.56 14.74 6.35
C CYS A 25 18.17 15.38 6.29
N LEU A 26 18.04 16.52 5.62
CA LEU A 26 16.74 17.20 5.46
C LEU A 26 15.80 16.38 4.58
N LEU A 27 16.29 15.82 3.47
CA LEU A 27 15.48 14.95 2.61
C LEU A 27 15.09 13.66 3.33
N GLY A 28 16.01 13.03 4.06
CA GLY A 28 15.74 11.85 4.87
C GLY A 28 14.71 12.12 5.96
N ALA A 29 14.84 13.23 6.69
CA ALA A 29 13.86 13.63 7.71
C ALA A 29 12.49 13.97 7.10
N TRP A 30 12.47 14.58 5.92
CA TRP A 30 11.22 14.91 5.23
C TRP A 30 10.49 13.64 4.76
N ILE A 31 11.21 12.68 4.19
CA ILE A 31 10.68 11.35 3.80
C ILE A 31 10.14 10.59 5.02
N TRP A 32 10.86 10.64 6.15
CA TRP A 32 10.45 9.96 7.38
C TRP A 32 9.21 10.60 8.01
N LEU A 33 9.12 11.93 8.01
CA LEU A 33 7.98 12.68 8.55
C LEU A 33 6.74 12.61 7.65
N SER A 34 6.92 12.45 6.33
CA SER A 34 5.80 12.39 5.38
C SER A 34 5.20 10.98 5.23
N GLY A 35 5.67 9.98 5.98
CA GLY A 35 5.29 8.58 5.77
C GLY A 35 5.71 8.05 4.38
N GLY A 36 6.80 8.60 3.83
CA GLY A 36 7.22 8.38 2.46
C GLY A 36 7.75 6.97 2.22
N SER A 37 6.86 6.07 1.84
CA SER A 37 7.26 4.87 1.10
C SER A 37 7.69 5.30 -0.31
N LEU A 38 8.97 5.15 -0.65
CA LEU A 38 9.48 5.37 -2.02
C LEU A 38 9.05 4.27 -2.99
N THR A 39 8.27 3.30 -2.52
CA THR A 39 7.58 2.29 -3.31
C THR A 39 6.08 2.56 -3.20
N SER A 40 5.47 3.11 -4.26
CA SER A 40 4.02 3.19 -4.38
C SER A 40 3.50 1.77 -4.56
N SER A 41 3.11 1.11 -3.46
CA SER A 41 2.34 -0.12 -3.58
C SER A 41 0.96 0.22 -4.17
N PRO A 42 0.42 -0.57 -5.11
CA PRO A 42 -0.93 -0.38 -5.61
C PRO A 42 -1.91 -0.39 -4.43
N ARG A 43 -2.75 0.66 -4.34
CA ARG A 43 -3.71 0.82 -3.24
C ARG A 43 -4.98 0.05 -3.51
N LEU A 44 -5.68 -0.34 -2.45
CA LEU A 44 -6.96 -1.02 -2.60
C LEU A 44 -8.00 -0.15 -3.31
N ALA A 45 -8.02 1.15 -3.00
CA ALA A 45 -8.88 2.14 -3.62
C ALA A 45 -8.82 2.15 -5.15
N ASP A 46 -7.63 2.10 -5.74
CA ASP A 46 -7.44 2.29 -7.17
C ASP A 46 -8.08 1.13 -7.95
N LEU A 47 -7.86 -0.10 -7.50
CA LEU A 47 -8.37 -1.29 -8.18
C LEU A 47 -9.88 -1.46 -8.03
N VAL A 48 -10.42 -1.10 -6.87
CA VAL A 48 -11.86 -1.22 -6.63
C VAL A 48 -12.62 -0.12 -7.38
N SER A 49 -12.06 1.09 -7.46
CA SER A 49 -12.65 2.22 -8.19
C SER A 49 -12.62 2.04 -9.70
N ASP A 50 -11.57 1.40 -10.23
CA ASP A 50 -11.41 1.19 -11.67
C ASP A 50 -12.22 -0.01 -12.21
N ASN A 51 -12.88 -0.78 -11.34
CA ASN A 51 -13.61 -1.98 -11.73
C ASN A 51 -15.14 -1.79 -11.63
N PRO A 52 -15.84 -1.47 -12.74
CA PRO A 52 -17.27 -1.22 -12.72
C PRO A 52 -18.11 -2.46 -12.38
N ASN A 53 -17.53 -3.66 -12.45
CA ASN A 53 -18.21 -4.91 -12.13
C ASN A 53 -18.26 -5.21 -10.62
N LEU A 54 -17.64 -4.38 -9.79
CA LEU A 54 -17.72 -4.45 -8.33
C LEU A 54 -18.94 -3.71 -7.75
N GLY A 55 -19.72 -3.04 -8.59
CA GLY A 55 -20.83 -2.19 -8.15
C GLY A 55 -20.36 -0.79 -7.79
N THR A 56 -20.99 -0.17 -6.78
CA THR A 56 -20.57 1.14 -6.27
C THR A 56 -19.72 0.96 -5.01
N PRO A 57 -18.39 1.05 -5.12
CA PRO A 57 -17.53 0.81 -3.98
C PRO A 57 -17.67 1.91 -2.94
N LEU A 58 -17.74 1.50 -1.67
CA LEU A 58 -17.85 2.38 -0.52
C LEU A 58 -16.68 2.11 0.42
N GLU A 59 -15.92 3.15 0.76
CA GLU A 59 -14.89 3.06 1.77
C GLU A 59 -15.52 2.76 3.13
N VAL A 60 -15.08 1.68 3.76
CA VAL A 60 -15.57 1.21 5.07
C VAL A 60 -14.42 0.98 6.06
N THR A 61 -13.23 1.53 5.77
CA THR A 61 -12.00 1.42 6.58
C THR A 61 -12.27 1.70 8.06
N ASP A 62 -12.92 2.82 8.39
CA ASP A 62 -13.19 3.20 9.79
C ASP A 62 -14.14 2.23 10.51
N THR A 63 -14.99 1.51 9.77
CA THR A 63 -15.95 0.58 10.36
C THR A 63 -15.38 -0.83 10.47
N TYR A 64 -14.62 -1.28 9.47
CA TYR A 64 -14.07 -2.62 9.42
C TYR A 64 -12.72 -2.72 10.15
N CYS A 65 -11.85 -1.73 10.00
CA CYS A 65 -10.48 -1.80 10.49
C CYS A 65 -10.29 -1.30 11.92
N ALA A 66 -11.17 -0.42 12.43
CA ALA A 66 -10.91 0.35 13.66
C ALA A 66 -11.07 -0.40 15.00
N ALA A 67 -11.55 -1.65 15.02
CA ALA A 67 -11.88 -2.33 16.29
C ALA A 67 -11.21 -3.70 16.48
N GLU A 68 -11.29 -4.60 15.49
CA GLU A 68 -10.85 -6.00 15.67
C GLU A 68 -10.00 -6.52 14.51
N ILE A 69 -10.28 -6.08 13.28
CA ILE A 69 -9.62 -6.63 12.08
C ILE A 69 -8.22 -6.05 11.89
N GLY A 70 -8.02 -4.76 12.16
CA GLY A 70 -6.71 -4.13 12.04
C GLY A 70 -6.20 -4.04 10.60
N CYS A 71 -7.09 -3.98 9.62
CA CYS A 71 -6.73 -3.73 8.22
C CYS A 71 -6.21 -2.28 8.03
N VAL A 72 -5.47 -2.07 6.96
CA VAL A 72 -4.99 -0.75 6.51
C VAL A 72 -6.08 -0.01 5.76
N GLU A 73 -6.85 -0.74 4.95
CA GLU A 73 -7.85 -0.20 4.04
C GLU A 73 -8.97 -1.22 3.85
N ALA A 74 -10.22 -0.76 3.75
CA ALA A 74 -11.36 -1.63 3.46
C ALA A 74 -12.42 -0.98 2.56
N TRP A 75 -12.90 -1.75 1.58
CA TRP A 75 -13.90 -1.31 0.60
C TRP A 75 -15.04 -2.31 0.48
N SER A 76 -16.26 -1.82 0.70
CA SER A 76 -17.49 -2.58 0.51
C SER A 76 -17.93 -2.51 -0.95
N THR A 77 -18.29 -3.66 -1.49
CA THR A 77 -18.72 -3.86 -2.88
C THR A 77 -19.98 -4.73 -2.93
N ASP A 78 -20.49 -4.96 -4.14
CA ASP A 78 -21.56 -5.94 -4.34
C ASP A 78 -21.10 -7.37 -4.03
N LEU A 79 -19.81 -7.65 -4.15
CA LEU A 79 -19.22 -8.98 -3.95
C LEU A 79 -18.76 -9.23 -2.51
N GLY A 80 -18.71 -8.22 -1.66
CA GLY A 80 -18.21 -8.36 -0.30
C GLY A 80 -17.34 -7.19 0.12
N VAL A 81 -16.63 -7.36 1.22
CA VAL A 81 -15.67 -6.36 1.70
C VAL A 81 -14.28 -6.82 1.37
N TYR A 82 -13.58 -6.04 0.55
CA TYR A 82 -12.17 -6.21 0.29
C TYR A 82 -11.36 -5.47 1.36
N MET A 83 -10.29 -6.08 1.83
CA MET A 83 -9.41 -5.53 2.87
C MET A 83 -7.95 -5.68 2.47
N GLU A 84 -7.15 -4.67 2.76
CA GLU A 84 -5.68 -4.72 2.73
C GLU A 84 -5.13 -4.76 4.16
N PHE A 85 -4.13 -5.59 4.39
CA PHE A 85 -3.42 -5.72 5.67
C PHE A 85 -1.97 -5.25 5.57
N ASP A 86 -1.36 -4.94 6.71
CA ASP A 86 0.04 -4.53 6.76
C ASP A 86 0.96 -5.72 6.39
N SER A 87 0.54 -6.94 6.74
CA SER A 87 1.29 -8.16 6.45
C SER A 87 0.44 -9.30 5.85
N ARG A 88 1.12 -10.19 5.12
CA ARG A 88 0.52 -11.44 4.63
C ARG A 88 0.05 -12.34 5.78
N ALA A 89 0.75 -12.33 6.91
CA ALA A 89 0.39 -13.15 8.07
C ALA A 89 -0.96 -12.72 8.67
N GLU A 90 -1.23 -11.42 8.74
CA GLU A 90 -2.53 -10.90 9.18
C GLU A 90 -3.63 -11.21 8.17
N ALA A 91 -3.35 -11.04 6.88
CA ALA A 91 -4.28 -11.43 5.84
C ALA A 91 -4.63 -12.93 5.90
N GLU A 92 -3.65 -13.80 6.11
CA GLU A 92 -3.85 -15.25 6.25
C GLU A 92 -4.69 -15.60 7.49
N HIS A 93 -4.46 -14.91 8.61
CA HIS A 93 -5.26 -15.06 9.82
C HIS A 93 -6.74 -14.78 9.54
N TRP A 94 -7.04 -13.64 8.93
CA TRP A 94 -8.42 -13.24 8.61
C TRP A 94 -9.04 -14.05 7.49
N GLY A 95 -8.27 -14.42 6.46
CA GLY A 95 -8.71 -15.34 5.42
C GLY A 95 -9.15 -16.69 5.99
N THR A 96 -8.45 -17.18 7.02
CA THR A 96 -8.84 -18.41 7.73
C THR A 96 -10.14 -18.22 8.53
N ILE A 97 -10.34 -17.05 9.14
CA ILE A 97 -11.55 -16.73 9.91
C ILE A 97 -12.78 -16.65 8.99
N PHE A 98 -12.67 -16.02 7.82
CA PHE A 98 -13.78 -15.92 6.86
C PHE A 98 -14.02 -17.25 6.13
N GLY A 99 -13.00 -18.09 6.01
CA GLY A 99 -13.15 -19.48 5.58
C GLY A 99 -13.71 -19.60 4.16
N GLY A 100 -14.73 -20.45 3.99
CA GLY A 100 -15.29 -20.78 2.66
C GLY A 100 -15.95 -19.61 1.94
N ASP A 101 -16.44 -18.63 2.69
CA ASP A 101 -17.10 -17.42 2.16
C ASP A 101 -16.09 -16.31 1.84
N GLY A 102 -14.83 -16.48 2.25
CA GLY A 102 -13.75 -15.55 1.98
C GLY A 102 -12.71 -16.08 1.00
N ALA A 103 -11.77 -15.21 0.69
CA ALA A 103 -10.57 -15.56 -0.06
C ALA A 103 -9.42 -14.66 0.37
N GLN A 104 -8.19 -15.14 0.24
CA GLN A 104 -7.00 -14.40 0.59
C GLN A 104 -5.96 -14.53 -0.53
N TRP A 105 -5.24 -13.43 -0.77
CA TRP A 105 -4.08 -13.40 -1.65
C TRP A 105 -3.09 -12.34 -1.15
N GLU A 106 -1.84 -12.74 -0.90
CA GLU A 106 -0.81 -11.88 -0.32
C GLU A 106 -1.32 -11.11 0.92
N ARG A 107 -1.40 -9.78 0.86
CA ARG A 107 -1.87 -8.92 1.95
C ARG A 107 -3.36 -8.56 1.84
N PHE A 108 -4.09 -9.15 0.90
CA PHE A 108 -5.48 -8.83 0.62
C PHE A 108 -6.41 -9.96 1.01
N VAL A 109 -7.59 -9.60 1.51
CA VAL A 109 -8.64 -10.53 1.91
C VAL A 109 -10.00 -10.05 1.41
N LEU A 110 -10.81 -11.00 0.96
CA LEU A 110 -12.23 -10.83 0.70
C LEU A 110 -13.03 -11.44 1.84
N ASP A 111 -13.91 -10.66 2.46
CA ASP A 111 -15.03 -11.14 3.26
C ASP A 111 -16.30 -11.15 2.40
N GLY A 112 -16.69 -12.32 1.92
CA GLY A 112 -17.91 -12.55 1.16
C GLY A 112 -19.11 -12.94 2.01
N ARG A 113 -19.02 -12.90 3.35
CA ARG A 113 -20.15 -13.29 4.21
C ARG A 113 -21.35 -12.39 3.97
N GLY A 114 -22.54 -13.00 3.93
CA GLY A 114 -23.78 -12.30 3.62
C GLY A 114 -23.94 -11.90 2.16
N LYS A 115 -23.04 -12.34 1.27
CA LYS A 115 -23.17 -12.20 -0.18
C LYS A 115 -23.41 -13.56 -0.82
N ASP A 116 -24.24 -13.55 -1.86
CA ASP A 116 -24.49 -14.73 -2.69
C ASP A 116 -23.39 -14.86 -3.76
N LEU A 117 -22.26 -15.44 -3.34
CA LEU A 117 -21.09 -15.68 -4.17
C LEU A 117 -21.06 -17.14 -4.62
N GLU A 118 -21.85 -17.48 -5.63
CA GLU A 118 -21.85 -18.80 -6.26
C GLU A 118 -21.23 -18.77 -7.67
N GLY A 119 -20.71 -19.92 -8.10
CA GLY A 119 -20.21 -20.16 -9.46
C GLY A 119 -19.22 -19.09 -9.96
N ASP A 120 -19.55 -18.50 -11.11
CA ASP A 120 -18.73 -17.51 -11.80
C ASP A 120 -18.52 -16.23 -10.98
N ARG A 121 -19.48 -15.86 -10.13
CA ARG A 121 -19.38 -14.65 -9.30
C ARG A 121 -18.30 -14.79 -8.24
N ARG A 122 -18.16 -15.98 -7.64
CA ARG A 122 -17.08 -16.28 -6.69
C ARG A 122 -15.73 -16.29 -7.38
N ILE A 123 -15.64 -16.91 -8.56
CA ILE A 123 -14.41 -16.92 -9.36
C ILE A 123 -13.97 -15.49 -9.66
N PHE A 124 -14.90 -14.66 -10.12
CA PHE A 124 -14.63 -13.26 -10.41
C PHE A 124 -14.16 -12.49 -9.16
N ALA A 125 -14.85 -12.63 -8.02
CA ALA A 125 -14.48 -11.96 -6.78
C ALA A 125 -13.05 -12.29 -6.32
N VAL A 126 -12.63 -13.56 -6.50
CA VAL A 126 -11.27 -14.02 -6.16
C VAL A 126 -10.24 -13.55 -7.19
N GLN A 127 -10.57 -13.54 -8.49
CA GLN A 127 -9.66 -13.06 -9.54
C GLN A 127 -9.23 -11.60 -9.33
N ILE A 128 -10.11 -10.77 -8.76
CA ILE A 128 -9.80 -9.39 -8.39
C ILE A 128 -8.65 -9.33 -7.37
N LEU A 129 -8.60 -10.26 -6.41
CA LEU A 129 -7.49 -10.35 -5.47
C LEU A 129 -6.18 -10.73 -6.16
N LEU A 130 -6.23 -11.63 -7.15
CA LEU A 130 -5.05 -12.09 -7.89
C LEU A 130 -4.47 -11.01 -8.80
N GLN A 131 -5.29 -10.06 -9.24
CA GLN A 131 -4.85 -8.94 -10.07
C GLN A 131 -3.83 -8.03 -9.34
N TYR A 132 -3.75 -8.11 -8.01
CA TYR A 132 -2.71 -7.43 -7.21
C TYR A 132 -1.29 -7.99 -7.37
N ASP A 133 -1.12 -9.21 -7.90
CA ASP A 133 0.21 -9.82 -8.10
C ASP A 133 0.94 -9.30 -9.36
N GLY A 134 0.27 -8.50 -10.19
CA GLY A 134 0.71 -8.16 -11.55
C GLY A 134 0.87 -6.68 -11.85
N ILE A 135 0.87 -5.81 -10.84
CA ILE A 135 1.12 -4.36 -10.96
C ILE A 135 2.47 -4.00 -10.32
#